data_AF-A0A412Z4F6-F1
#
_entry.id   AF-A0A412Z4F6-F1
#
_cell.length_a   1.000
_cell.length_b   1.000
_cell.length_c   1.000
_cell.angle_alpha   90.00
_cell.angle_beta   90.00
_cell.angle_gamma   90.00
#
_symmetry.space_group_name_H-M   'P 1'
#
loop_
_entity.id
_entity.type
_entity.pdbx_description
1 polymer ?
#
loop_
_entity_poly.entity_id
_entity_poly.type
_entity_poly.pdbx_seq_one_letter_code
_entity_poly.pdbx_strand_id
1 'polypeptide(L)'
;MRTRDKSLSDYGIDCSRTAELMELARLEENKGLICMAAELSNPGLSAFIIESLTQKRGYDRIYIKSYIPAKRDDFYAYRRKTLALFSLLLEGKAPIIPRDRRIQRNSRIAS
;
A
#
# COMPACT_ATOMS: atom_id res chain seq x y z
N MET A 1 -5.88 7.89 15.16
CA MET A 1 -6.59 6.93 14.30
C MET A 1 -5.60 5.85 13.84
N ARG A 2 -5.92 4.56 13.99
CA ARG A 2 -5.03 3.48 13.51
C ARG A 2 -5.17 3.38 11.98
N THR A 3 -4.15 2.87 11.29
CA THR A 3 -4.18 2.72 9.82
C THR A 3 -5.40 1.92 9.33
N ARG A 4 -5.84 0.93 10.11
CA ARG A 4 -7.02 0.10 9.80
C ARG A 4 -8.34 0.86 9.79
N ASP A 5 -8.43 1.93 10.57
CA ASP A 5 -9.66 2.73 10.69
C ASP A 5 -9.75 3.78 9.57
N LYS A 6 -8.65 4.05 8.86
CA LYS A 6 -8.61 5.06 7.80
C LYS A 6 -9.28 4.56 6.53
N SER A 7 -10.20 5.33 6.00
CA SER A 7 -10.77 5.20 4.66
C SER A 7 -9.89 5.92 3.62
N LEU A 8 -10.28 5.88 2.35
CA LEU A 8 -9.64 6.70 1.30
C LEU A 8 -10.03 8.18 1.40
N SER A 9 -11.23 8.49 1.89
CA SER A 9 -11.68 9.86 2.08
C SER A 9 -10.89 10.59 3.16
N ASP A 10 -10.37 9.87 4.16
CA ASP A 10 -9.44 10.43 5.16
C ASP A 10 -8.10 10.89 4.56
N TYR A 11 -7.80 10.45 3.32
CA TYR A 11 -6.66 10.90 2.52
C TYR A 11 -7.08 11.90 1.43
N GLY A 12 -8.34 12.36 1.43
CA GLY A 12 -8.87 13.26 0.40
C GLY A 12 -9.14 12.60 -0.94
N ILE A 13 -9.27 11.26 -0.99
CA ILE A 13 -9.51 10.50 -2.22
C ILE A 13 -10.97 10.05 -2.27
N ASP A 14 -11.68 10.52 -3.30
CA ASP A 14 -13.07 10.14 -3.57
C ASP A 14 -13.18 8.85 -4.41
N CYS A 15 -14.41 8.43 -4.70
CA CYS A 15 -14.68 7.23 -5.48
C CYS A 15 -14.19 7.31 -6.93
N SER A 16 -14.27 8.50 -7.55
CA SER A 16 -13.87 8.70 -8.95
C SER A 16 -12.36 8.59 -9.08
N ARG A 17 -11.63 9.31 -8.21
CA ARG A 17 -10.18 9.24 -8.10
C ARG A 17 -9.71 7.84 -7.70
N THR A 18 -10.46 7.14 -6.85
CA THR A 18 -10.14 5.74 -6.51
C THR A 18 -10.16 4.84 -7.75
N ALA A 19 -11.21 4.96 -8.58
CA ALA A 19 -11.32 4.17 -9.81
C ALA A 19 -10.17 4.50 -10.77
N GLU A 20 -9.86 5.78 -10.95
CA GLU A 20 -8.74 6.23 -11.77
C GLU A 20 -7.39 5.67 -11.27
N LEU A 21 -7.08 5.80 -9.98
CA LEU A 21 -5.84 5.28 -9.39
C LEU A 21 -5.71 3.76 -9.56
N MET A 22 -6.82 3.03 -9.50
CA MET A 22 -6.85 1.59 -9.75
C MET A 22 -6.49 1.26 -11.20
N GLU A 23 -6.89 2.07 -12.17
CA GLU A 23 -6.49 1.92 -13.58
C GLU A 23 -5.00 2.26 -13.76
N LEU A 24 -4.58 3.42 -13.26
CA LEU A 24 -3.20 3.91 -13.36
C LEU A 24 -2.19 2.95 -12.74
N ALA A 25 -2.55 2.30 -11.62
CA ALA A 25 -1.68 1.33 -10.95
C ALA A 25 -1.34 0.10 -11.82
N ARG A 26 -2.09 -0.14 -12.91
CA ARG A 26 -1.86 -1.29 -13.81
C ARG A 26 -1.05 -0.94 -15.05
N LEU A 27 -0.77 0.35 -15.27
CA LEU A 27 0.05 0.80 -16.38
C LEU A 27 1.54 0.51 -16.08
N GLU A 28 2.26 -0.05 -17.05
CA GLU A 28 3.67 -0.42 -16.87
C GLU A 28 4.55 0.81 -16.55
N GLU A 29 4.23 1.97 -17.11
CA GLU A 29 4.91 3.26 -16.81
C GLU A 29 4.83 3.63 -15.32
N ASN A 30 3.77 3.21 -14.62
CA ASN A 30 3.55 3.54 -13.21
C ASN A 30 4.08 2.46 -12.24
N LYS A 31 4.69 1.39 -12.77
CA LYS A 31 5.18 0.27 -11.96
C LYS A 31 6.23 0.69 -10.93
N GLY A 32 7.13 1.60 -11.29
CA GLY A 32 8.11 2.14 -10.33
C GLY A 32 7.44 2.85 -9.15
N LEU A 33 6.42 3.67 -9.45
CA LEU A 33 5.69 4.44 -8.45
C LEU A 33 4.83 3.56 -7.54
N ILE A 34 4.16 2.54 -8.09
CA ILE A 34 3.34 1.63 -7.26
C ILE A 34 4.20 0.76 -6.34
N CYS A 35 5.38 0.31 -6.81
CA CYS A 35 6.34 -0.40 -5.98
C CYS A 35 6.83 0.49 -4.84
N MET A 36 7.23 1.73 -5.15
CA MET A 36 7.66 2.71 -4.14
C MET A 36 6.55 2.98 -3.12
N ALA A 37 5.31 3.21 -3.57
CA ALA A 37 4.17 3.45 -2.68
C ALA A 37 3.90 2.26 -1.74
N ALA A 38 4.01 1.03 -2.24
CA ALA A 38 3.78 -0.17 -1.45
C ALA A 38 4.86 -0.38 -0.39
N GLU A 39 6.13 -0.18 -0.74
CA GLU A 39 7.26 -0.21 0.20
C GLU A 39 7.10 0.85 1.30
N LEU A 40 6.75 2.08 0.93
CA LEU A 40 6.49 3.16 1.89
C LEU A 40 5.26 2.90 2.78
N SER A 41 4.28 2.14 2.27
CA SER A 41 3.09 1.77 3.02
C SER A 41 3.42 0.73 4.09
N ASN A 42 4.00 -0.40 3.67
CA ASN A 42 4.46 -1.50 4.51
C ASN A 42 5.39 -2.46 3.71
N PRO A 43 6.71 -2.46 3.97
CA PRO A 43 7.66 -3.34 3.27
C PRO A 43 7.32 -4.83 3.41
N GLY A 44 6.81 -5.27 4.56
CA GLY A 44 6.49 -6.69 4.81
C GLY A 44 5.27 -7.19 4.04
N LEU A 45 4.47 -6.29 3.45
CA LEU A 45 3.29 -6.64 2.66
C LEU A 45 3.35 -6.12 1.22
N SER A 46 4.44 -5.46 0.82
CA SER A 46 4.52 -4.69 -0.42
C SER A 46 4.19 -5.56 -1.63
N ALA A 47 4.82 -6.73 -1.76
CA ALA A 47 4.60 -7.67 -2.86
C ALA A 47 3.12 -8.10 -3.01
N PHE A 48 2.46 -8.44 -1.90
CA PHE A 48 1.06 -8.85 -1.91
C PHE A 48 0.12 -7.69 -2.27
N ILE A 49 0.43 -6.48 -1.82
CA ILE A 49 -0.35 -5.29 -2.15
C ILE A 49 -0.17 -4.91 -3.62
N ILE A 50 1.06 -5.00 -4.15
CA ILE A 50 1.35 -4.78 -5.57
C ILE A 50 0.57 -5.79 -6.41
N GLU A 51 0.60 -7.08 -6.08
CA GLU A 51 -0.21 -8.09 -6.80
C GLU A 51 -1.70 -7.73 -6.74
N SER A 52 -2.20 -7.33 -5.58
CA SER A 52 -3.61 -6.97 -5.41
C SER A 52 -4.06 -5.81 -6.29
N LEU A 53 -3.24 -4.76 -6.37
CA LEU A 53 -3.54 -3.55 -7.13
C LEU A 53 -3.35 -3.77 -8.64
N THR A 54 -2.26 -4.44 -9.04
CA THR A 54 -1.91 -4.63 -10.44
C THR A 54 -2.72 -5.75 -11.11
N GLN A 55 -3.08 -6.81 -10.38
CA GLN A 55 -3.77 -7.98 -10.94
C GLN A 55 -5.25 -8.09 -10.53
N LYS A 56 -5.79 -7.09 -9.82
CA LYS A 56 -7.19 -7.06 -9.33
C LYS A 56 -7.55 -8.29 -8.48
N ARG A 57 -6.61 -8.76 -7.66
CA ARG A 57 -6.80 -9.89 -6.76
C ARG A 57 -7.05 -9.43 -5.33
N GLY A 58 -8.10 -9.95 -4.69
CA GLY A 58 -8.37 -9.72 -3.28
C GLY A 58 -7.48 -10.56 -2.36
N TYR A 59 -7.52 -10.26 -1.07
CA TYR A 59 -6.73 -10.97 -0.04
C TYR A 59 -6.86 -12.49 -0.16
N ASP A 60 -8.09 -13.02 -0.24
CA ASP A 60 -8.32 -14.48 -0.26
C ASP A 60 -7.70 -15.17 -1.47
N ARG A 61 -7.79 -14.55 -2.65
CA ARG A 61 -7.22 -15.12 -3.88
C ARG A 61 -5.70 -15.19 -3.83
N ILE A 62 -5.07 -14.22 -3.17
CA ILE A 62 -3.61 -14.22 -2.97
C ILE A 62 -3.25 -15.22 -1.86
N TYR A 63 -3.99 -15.20 -0.74
CA TYR A 63 -3.75 -16.05 0.42
C TYR A 63 -3.78 -17.55 0.10
N ILE A 64 -4.72 -17.98 -0.76
CA ILE A 64 -4.81 -19.37 -1.23
C ILE A 64 -3.52 -19.82 -1.95
N LYS A 65 -2.85 -18.90 -2.66
CA LYS A 65 -1.62 -19.19 -3.40
C LYS A 65 -0.37 -18.99 -2.55
N SER A 66 -0.39 -18.04 -1.62
CA SER A 66 0.77 -17.63 -0.84
C SER A 66 0.30 -17.07 0.49
N TYR A 67 0.81 -17.64 1.59
CA TYR A 67 0.51 -17.16 2.94
C TYR A 67 0.85 -15.67 3.09
N ILE A 68 -0.13 -14.89 3.56
CA ILE A 68 0.04 -13.46 3.83
C ILE A 68 0.19 -13.29 5.35
N PRO A 69 1.30 -12.72 5.85
CA PRO A 69 1.56 -12.53 7.28
C PRO A 69 0.80 -11.32 7.86
N ALA A 70 -0.48 -11.18 7.55
CA ALA A 70 -1.35 -10.11 8.06
C ALA A 70 -2.82 -10.53 8.05
N LYS A 71 -3.61 -9.94 8.94
CA LYS A 71 -5.06 -10.08 8.89
C LYS A 71 -5.63 -9.37 7.66
N ARG A 72 -6.79 -9.85 7.18
CA ARG A 72 -7.51 -9.26 6.05
C ARG A 72 -7.72 -7.74 6.20
N ASP A 73 -8.11 -7.29 7.39
CA ASP A 73 -8.37 -5.86 7.64
C ASP A 73 -7.09 -5.02 7.53
N ASP A 74 -5.98 -5.52 8.10
CA ASP A 74 -4.69 -4.85 8.02
C ASP A 74 -4.19 -4.81 6.56
N PHE A 75 -4.39 -5.89 5.79
CA PHE A 75 -4.08 -5.92 4.37
C PHE A 75 -4.82 -4.83 3.59
N TYR A 76 -6.14 -4.71 3.76
CA TYR A 76 -6.92 -3.68 3.07
C TYR A 76 -6.60 -2.26 3.56
N ALA A 77 -6.19 -2.11 4.82
CA ALA A 77 -5.71 -0.85 5.35
C ALA A 77 -4.42 -0.39 4.64
N TYR A 78 -3.43 -1.28 4.53
CA TYR A 78 -2.19 -0.97 3.82
C TYR A 78 -2.42 -0.80 2.32
N ARG A 79 -3.36 -1.53 1.71
CA ARG A 79 -3.77 -1.32 0.32
C ARG A 79 -4.33 0.09 0.09
N ARG A 80 -5.20 0.60 0.98
CA ARG A 80 -5.70 1.99 0.91
C ARG A 80 -4.59 3.01 1.12
N LYS A 81 -3.71 2.79 2.10
CA LYS A 81 -2.53 3.64 2.34
C LYS A 81 -1.60 3.68 1.11
N THR A 82 -1.39 2.55 0.44
CA THR A 82 -0.60 2.48 -0.80
C THR A 82 -1.22 3.32 -1.91
N LEU A 83 -2.54 3.24 -2.13
CA LEU A 83 -3.22 4.10 -3.11
C LEU A 83 -3.09 5.59 -2.79
N ALA A 84 -3.16 5.97 -1.51
CA ALA A 84 -2.96 7.35 -1.09
C ALA A 84 -1.54 7.85 -1.38
N LEU A 85 -0.53 7.04 -1.05
CA LEU A 85 0.88 7.35 -1.36
C LEU A 85 1.12 7.41 -2.87
N PHE A 86 0.51 6.51 -3.63
CA PHE A 86 0.60 6.48 -5.08
C PHE A 86 0.01 7.75 -5.73
N SER A 87 -1.13 8.24 -5.25
CA SER A 87 -1.69 9.53 -5.74
C SER A 87 -0.71 10.69 -5.51
N LEU A 88 -0.10 10.76 -4.32
CA LEU A 88 0.89 11.80 -4.01
C LEU A 88 2.10 11.73 -4.94
N LEU A 89 2.62 10.52 -5.18
CA LEU A 89 3.76 10.29 -6.07
C LEU A 89 3.44 10.68 -7.53
N LEU A 90 2.26 10.35 -8.03
CA LEU A 90 1.79 10.75 -9.36
C LEU A 90 1.69 12.28 -9.49
N GLU A 91 1.32 12.97 -8.42
CA GLU A 91 1.23 14.44 -8.36
C GLU A 91 2.61 15.10 -8.14
N GLY A 92 3.71 14.33 -8.10
CA GLY A 92 5.05 14.83 -7.81
C GLY A 92 5.23 15.35 -6.37
N LYS A 93 4.29 15.04 -5.47
CA LYS A 93 4.33 15.45 -4.06
C LYS A 93 5.16 14.46 -3.27
N ALA A 94 6.09 14.97 -2.46
CA ALA A 94 6.83 14.13 -1.52
C ALA A 94 5.84 13.52 -0.50
N PRO A 95 5.70 12.19 -0.41
CA PRO A 95 4.86 11.59 0.61
C PRO A 95 5.46 11.91 1.99
N ILE A 96 4.73 12.66 2.81
CA ILE A 96 5.07 12.85 4.22
C ILE A 96 4.85 11.51 4.89
N ILE A 97 5.90 10.69 4.96
CA ILE A 97 5.89 9.41 5.67
C ILE A 97 6.12 9.75 7.15
N PRO A 98 5.12 9.64 8.05
CA PRO A 98 5.42 9.63 9.46
C PRO A 98 6.26 8.37 9.67
N ARG A 99 7.57 8.52 9.95
CA ARG A 99 8.46 7.39 10.25
C ARG A 99 7.85 6.65 11.44
N ASP A 100 7.14 5.55 11.18
CA ASP A 100 6.60 4.71 12.23
C ASP A 100 7.81 4.08 12.93
N ARG A 101 8.13 4.57 14.13
CA ARG A 101 9.36 4.25 14.89
C ARG A 101 9.50 2.77 15.26
N ARG A 102 8.56 1.91 14.83
CA ARG A 102 8.51 0.48 15.17
C ARG A 102 9.44 -0.38 14.31
N ILE A 103 9.83 0.06 13.11
CA ILE A 103 10.67 -0.75 12.19
C ILE A 103 12.14 -0.81 12.65
N GLN A 104 12.58 0.05 13.58
CA GLN A 104 13.97 0.04 14.08
C GLN A 104 14.27 -1.03 15.15
N ARG A 105 13.30 -1.79 15.65
CA ARG A 105 13.57 -2.72 16.77
C ARG A 105 14.30 -4.02 16.39
N ASN A 106 14.40 -4.38 15.11
CA ASN A 106 14.99 -5.66 14.71
C ASN A 106 16.37 -5.57 14.04
N SER A 107 17.03 -4.41 14.03
CA SER A 107 18.36 -4.24 13.41
C SER A 107 19.52 -4.13 14.41
N ARG A 108 19.28 -4.40 15.71
CA ARG A 108 20.30 -4.28 16.77
C ARG A 108 20.50 -5.56 17.59
N ILE A 109 20.55 -6.72 16.94
CA ILE A 109 21.16 -7.92 17.54
C ILE A 109 21.91 -8.67 16.45
N ALA A 110 23.11 -8.19 16.14
CA ALA A 110 24.20 -8.97 15.57
C ALA A 110 25.47 -8.16 15.88
N SER A 111 26.03 -8.43 17.05
CA SER A 111 27.35 -8.01 17.51
C SER A 111 28.05 -9.26 17.98
#